data_AF-A0A920G607-F1
#
_entry.id   AF-A0A920G607-F1
#
_cell.length_a   1.000
_cell.length_b   1.000
_cell.length_c   1.000
_cell.angle_alpha   90.00
_cell.angle_beta   90.00
_cell.angle_gamma   90.00
#
_symmetry.space_group_name_H-M   'P 1'
#
loop_
_entity.id
_entity.type
_entity.pdbx_description
1 polymer ?
#
loop_
_entity_poly.entity_id
_entity_poly.type
_entity_poly.pdbx_seq_one_letter_code
_entity_poly.pdbx_strand_id
1 'polypeptide(L)'
;MDGFELNDGVIVIAATNRPDVLDPALLRPGRFDRQVVVGLPDIRGREQILKVHMRKVPLSEDVDPSKIARGTPGFSGADLANLVNEAALFAARGGLRLVGMNQFELAKDKIMMGAERRSMVMSEAEKRNTAYHEAGHAIVGRLMPEHDPVYKVSIIPRGRALGVTMFLPEEDRYSHSRRHIVSQITSLFGGRVAEEMTLGKEGITTGASNDIQRAQRLPAIW
;
A
#
# COMPACT_ATOMS: atom_id res chain seq x y z
N MET A 1 8.00 -40.91 3.93
CA MET A 1 6.95 -41.11 2.90
C MET A 1 7.13 -42.48 2.26
N ASP A 2 8.26 -42.77 1.60
CA ASP A 2 8.52 -44.07 0.92
C ASP A 2 8.89 -45.27 1.84
N GLY A 3 8.42 -45.26 3.07
CA GLY A 3 8.65 -46.34 4.05
C GLY A 3 7.45 -46.57 4.97
N PHE A 4 6.34 -45.88 4.72
CA PHE A 4 5.05 -46.24 5.30
C PHE A 4 4.41 -47.21 4.31
N GLU A 5 4.02 -48.40 4.78
CA GLU A 5 2.92 -49.12 4.11
C GLU A 5 1.75 -48.15 3.97
N LEU A 6 0.91 -48.30 2.93
CA LEU A 6 -0.31 -47.52 2.71
C LEU A 6 -1.24 -47.66 3.92
N ASN A 7 -0.93 -46.93 5.00
CA ASN A 7 -1.81 -46.72 6.12
C ASN A 7 -2.76 -45.63 5.65
N ASP A 8 -3.90 -46.10 5.16
CA ASP A 8 -5.02 -45.31 4.67
C ASP A 8 -5.46 -44.29 5.73
N GLY A 9 -5.15 -43.00 5.51
CA GLY A 9 -5.75 -41.89 6.28
C GLY A 9 -4.83 -40.74 6.69
N VAL A 10 -3.51 -40.80 6.48
CA VAL A 10 -2.60 -39.70 6.87
C VAL A 10 -2.36 -38.74 5.70
N ILE A 11 -2.69 -37.46 5.89
CA ILE A 11 -2.39 -36.37 4.94
C ILE A 11 -1.29 -35.49 5.53
N VAL A 12 -0.22 -35.27 4.77
CA VAL A 12 0.88 -34.38 5.16
C VAL A 12 0.78 -33.08 4.37
N ILE A 13 0.76 -31.94 5.07
CA ILE A 13 0.74 -30.60 4.49
C ILE A 13 1.94 -29.82 5.01
N ALA A 14 2.63 -29.11 4.11
CA ALA A 14 3.75 -28.22 4.43
C ALA A 14 3.56 -26.86 3.74
N ALA A 15 4.15 -25.80 4.30
CA ALA A 15 4.15 -24.46 3.73
C ALA A 15 5.58 -23.92 3.64
N THR A 16 5.92 -23.28 2.53
CA THR A 16 7.21 -22.59 2.33
C THR A 16 7.00 -21.31 1.54
N ASN A 17 7.76 -20.27 1.86
CA ASN A 17 7.89 -19.06 1.03
C ASN A 17 9.08 -19.16 0.06
N ARG A 18 9.87 -20.23 0.12
CA ARG A 18 11.05 -20.50 -0.70
C ARG A 18 10.97 -21.91 -1.31
N PRO A 19 10.11 -22.13 -2.31
CA PRO A 19 10.06 -23.42 -3.00
C PRO A 19 11.36 -23.70 -3.78
N ASP A 20 12.12 -22.67 -4.12
CA ASP A 20 13.40 -22.71 -4.85
C ASP A 20 14.51 -23.45 -4.09
N VAL A 21 14.48 -23.46 -2.75
CA VAL A 21 15.52 -24.11 -1.93
C VAL A 21 15.15 -25.53 -1.49
N LEU A 22 13.95 -26.01 -1.83
CA LEU A 22 13.53 -27.35 -1.46
C LEU A 22 14.30 -28.38 -2.28
N ASP A 23 14.73 -29.46 -1.63
CA ASP A 23 15.33 -30.61 -2.32
C ASP A 23 14.31 -31.16 -3.35
N PRO A 24 14.66 -31.24 -4.65
CA PRO A 24 13.79 -31.77 -5.69
C PRO A 24 13.28 -33.18 -5.39
N ALA A 25 13.98 -33.96 -4.56
CA ALA A 25 13.54 -35.27 -4.11
C ALA A 25 12.23 -35.20 -3.31
N LEU A 26 11.96 -34.13 -2.57
CA LEU A 26 10.72 -33.94 -1.79
C LEU A 26 9.49 -33.72 -2.69
N LEU A 27 9.71 -33.20 -3.91
CA LEU A 27 8.64 -32.84 -4.86
C LEU A 27 8.28 -33.99 -5.82
N ARG A 28 8.90 -35.17 -5.65
CA ARG A 28 8.62 -36.34 -6.48
C ARG A 28 7.25 -36.96 -6.14
N PRO A 29 6.60 -37.63 -7.11
CA PRO A 29 5.37 -38.39 -6.88
C PRO A 29 5.44 -39.30 -5.65
N GLY A 30 4.37 -39.36 -4.85
CA GLY A 30 4.34 -40.12 -3.59
C GLY A 30 4.86 -39.36 -2.36
N ARG A 31 5.28 -38.09 -2.54
CA ARG A 31 5.76 -37.21 -1.47
C ARG A 31 4.95 -35.91 -1.42
N PHE A 32 5.57 -34.75 -1.68
CA PHE A 32 4.86 -33.48 -1.88
C PHE A 32 4.60 -33.27 -3.38
N ASP A 33 3.75 -34.11 -3.95
CA ASP A 33 3.46 -34.12 -5.38
C ASP A 33 2.35 -33.15 -5.81
N ARG A 34 1.59 -32.60 -4.84
CA ARG A 34 0.61 -31.53 -5.04
C ARG A 34 1.13 -30.22 -4.45
N GLN A 35 1.16 -29.19 -5.29
CA GLN A 35 1.52 -27.83 -4.90
C GLN A 35 0.31 -26.93 -5.09
N VAL A 36 -0.04 -26.18 -4.04
CA VAL A 36 -1.07 -25.15 -4.07
C VAL A 36 -0.40 -23.82 -3.79
N VAL A 37 -0.40 -22.93 -4.77
CA VAL A 37 0.19 -21.59 -4.63
C VAL A 37 -0.84 -20.68 -3.98
N VAL A 38 -0.48 -20.11 -2.83
CA VAL A 38 -1.29 -19.09 -2.15
C VAL A 38 -0.67 -17.72 -2.41
N GLY A 39 -1.26 -16.99 -3.35
CA GLY A 39 -0.83 -15.63 -3.70
C GLY A 39 -1.31 -14.57 -2.71
N LEU A 40 -0.95 -13.31 -2.97
CA LEU A 40 -1.51 -12.17 -2.26
C LEU A 40 -3.00 -12.01 -2.60
N PRO A 41 -3.84 -11.59 -1.63
CA PRO A 41 -5.27 -11.38 -1.86
C PRO A 41 -5.57 -10.18 -2.77
N ASP A 42 -6.60 -10.30 -3.59
CA ASP A 42 -7.22 -9.21 -4.35
C ASP A 42 -8.04 -8.27 -3.42
N ILE A 43 -8.59 -7.17 -3.93
CA ILE A 43 -9.39 -6.21 -3.13
C ILE A 43 -10.49 -6.93 -2.34
N ARG A 44 -11.21 -7.86 -2.97
CA ARG A 44 -12.32 -8.59 -2.32
C ARG A 44 -11.80 -9.51 -1.21
N GLY A 45 -10.71 -10.24 -1.45
CA GLY A 45 -10.03 -11.06 -0.46
C GLY A 45 -9.50 -10.22 0.70
N ARG A 46 -8.91 -9.05 0.43
CA ARG A 46 -8.46 -8.10 1.47
C ARG A 46 -9.62 -7.63 2.33
N GLU A 47 -10.75 -7.28 1.70
CA GLU A 47 -11.96 -6.88 2.43
C GLU A 47 -12.50 -8.01 3.32
N GLN A 48 -12.53 -9.25 2.83
CA GLN A 48 -12.95 -10.41 3.61
C GLN A 48 -12.02 -10.69 4.79
N ILE A 49 -10.70 -10.65 4.58
CA ILE A 49 -9.70 -10.82 5.63
C ILE A 49 -9.86 -9.72 6.69
N LEU A 50 -10.00 -8.46 6.27
CA LEU A 50 -10.26 -7.35 7.17
C LEU A 50 -11.51 -7.61 8.02
N LYS A 51 -12.63 -8.01 7.41
CA LYS A 51 -13.86 -8.34 8.14
C LYS A 51 -13.66 -9.44 9.18
N VAL A 52 -12.82 -10.45 8.92
CA VAL A 52 -12.49 -11.50 9.89
C VAL A 52 -11.73 -10.92 11.08
N HIS A 53 -10.68 -10.13 10.84
CA HIS A 53 -9.86 -9.56 11.91
C HIS A 53 -10.58 -8.45 12.69
N MET A 54 -11.44 -7.69 12.03
CA MET A 54 -12.26 -6.63 12.61
C MET A 54 -13.24 -7.14 13.67
N ARG A 55 -13.68 -8.41 13.61
CA ARG A 55 -14.54 -9.02 14.65
C ARG A 55 -13.89 -9.06 16.04
N LYS A 56 -12.57 -8.93 16.11
CA LYS A 56 -11.80 -8.99 17.37
C LYS A 56 -11.70 -7.65 18.08
N VAL A 57 -12.18 -6.56 17.48
CA VAL A 57 -12.08 -5.20 18.03
C VAL A 57 -13.45 -4.52 18.05
N PRO A 58 -13.73 -3.64 19.03
CA PRO A 58 -15.00 -2.91 19.06
C PRO A 58 -14.98 -1.83 17.97
N LEU A 59 -15.77 -2.01 16.91
CA LEU A 59 -15.82 -1.09 15.77
C LEU A 59 -16.88 0.00 15.97
N SER A 60 -16.63 1.16 15.39
CA SER A 60 -17.64 2.20 15.19
C SER A 60 -18.37 2.01 13.86
N GLU A 61 -19.57 2.58 13.73
CA GLU A 61 -20.45 2.43 12.55
C GLU A 61 -19.90 3.09 11.27
N ASP A 62 -18.93 4.01 11.41
CA ASP A 62 -18.31 4.74 10.31
C ASP A 62 -17.26 3.92 9.53
N VAL A 63 -16.92 2.72 10.00
CA VAL A 63 -15.88 1.88 9.40
C VAL A 63 -16.36 1.24 8.10
N ASP A 64 -15.67 1.55 7.00
CA ASP A 64 -15.88 0.95 5.68
C ASP A 64 -14.67 0.08 5.28
N PRO A 65 -14.77 -1.26 5.39
CA PRO A 65 -13.68 -2.17 5.02
C PRO A 65 -13.27 -2.09 3.55
N SER A 66 -14.19 -1.70 2.65
CA SER A 66 -13.91 -1.64 1.21
C SER A 66 -12.92 -0.51 0.89
N LYS A 67 -13.05 0.64 1.55
CA LYS A 67 -12.08 1.75 1.42
C LYS A 67 -10.69 1.34 1.92
N ILE A 68 -10.62 0.61 3.02
CA ILE A 68 -9.36 0.13 3.59
C ILE A 68 -8.71 -0.90 2.64
N ALA A 69 -9.49 -1.84 2.10
CA ALA A 69 -9.00 -2.86 1.17
C ALA A 69 -8.42 -2.27 -0.13
N ARG A 70 -9.06 -1.24 -0.69
CA ARG A 70 -8.54 -0.52 -1.85
C ARG A 70 -7.25 0.25 -1.54
N GLY A 71 -7.13 0.76 -0.31
CA GLY A 71 -5.96 1.52 0.13
C GLY A 71 -4.77 0.67 0.58
N THR A 72 -4.88 -0.66 0.51
CA THR A 72 -3.85 -1.61 0.98
C THR A 72 -3.38 -2.58 -0.13
N PRO A 73 -3.03 -2.08 -1.33
CA PRO A 73 -2.57 -2.95 -2.41
C PRO A 73 -1.29 -3.71 -1.99
N GLY A 74 -1.24 -5.00 -2.32
CA GLY A 74 -0.08 -5.85 -2.01
C GLY A 74 0.01 -6.32 -0.55
N PHE A 75 -0.95 -5.97 0.32
CA PHE A 75 -0.94 -6.43 1.70
C PHE A 75 -1.26 -7.92 1.78
N SER A 76 -0.49 -8.66 2.57
CA SER A 76 -0.79 -10.04 2.95
C SER A 76 -1.87 -10.09 4.03
N GLY A 77 -2.39 -11.29 4.31
CA GLY A 77 -3.34 -11.46 5.42
C GLY A 77 -2.75 -11.07 6.78
N ALA A 78 -1.45 -11.28 6.98
CA ALA A 78 -0.75 -10.87 8.19
C ALA A 78 -0.64 -9.34 8.29
N ASP A 79 -0.40 -8.65 7.18
CA ASP A 79 -0.33 -7.18 7.16
C ASP A 79 -1.69 -6.55 7.49
N LEU A 80 -2.78 -7.12 6.97
CA LEU A 80 -4.15 -6.68 7.28
C LEU A 80 -4.53 -6.96 8.75
N ALA A 81 -4.10 -8.09 9.30
CA ALA A 81 -4.27 -8.38 10.72
C ALA A 81 -3.53 -7.35 11.59
N ASN A 82 -2.29 -7.01 11.21
CA ASN A 82 -1.49 -6.01 11.87
C ASN A 82 -2.10 -4.61 11.75
N LEU A 83 -2.68 -4.27 10.60
CA LEU A 83 -3.40 -3.01 10.39
C LEU A 83 -4.56 -2.84 11.37
N VAL A 84 -5.38 -3.88 11.57
CA VAL A 84 -6.48 -3.86 12.54
C VAL A 84 -5.95 -3.68 13.97
N ASN A 85 -4.85 -4.35 14.31
CA ASN A 85 -4.21 -4.22 15.61
C ASN A 85 -3.68 -2.78 15.85
N GLU A 86 -2.99 -2.20 14.86
CA GLU A 86 -2.51 -0.81 14.94
C GLU A 86 -3.65 0.19 15.08
N ALA A 87 -4.79 -0.03 14.39
CA ALA A 87 -5.97 0.81 14.53
C ALA A 87 -6.53 0.75 15.96
N ALA A 88 -6.59 -0.44 16.56
CA ALA A 88 -6.98 -0.60 17.96
C ALA A 88 -6.02 0.10 18.93
N LEU A 89 -4.71 0.03 18.68
CA LEU A 89 -3.70 0.75 19.47
C LEU A 89 -3.83 2.27 19.33
N PHE A 90 -4.24 2.80 18.17
CA PHE A 90 -4.56 4.21 18.03
C PHE A 90 -5.82 4.61 18.80
N ALA A 91 -6.86 3.78 18.78
CA ALA A 91 -8.07 4.01 19.59
C ALA A 91 -7.75 4.04 21.09
N ALA A 92 -7.01 3.03 21.57
CA ALA A 92 -6.61 2.92 22.97
C ALA A 92 -5.76 4.11 23.43
N ARG A 93 -4.77 4.54 22.62
CA ARG A 93 -3.96 5.73 22.93
C ARG A 93 -4.77 7.02 22.95
N GLY A 94 -5.84 7.09 22.17
CA GLY A 94 -6.77 8.23 22.18
C GLY A 94 -7.84 8.15 23.28
N GLY A 95 -7.84 7.12 24.13
CA GLY A 95 -8.89 6.89 25.12
C GLY A 95 -10.26 6.58 24.52
N LEU A 96 -10.32 6.13 23.26
CA LEU A 96 -11.56 5.83 22.56
C LEU A 96 -12.01 4.41 22.87
N ARG A 97 -13.33 4.24 23.06
CA ARG A 97 -13.95 2.93 23.30
C ARG A 97 -14.16 2.12 22.03
N LEU A 98 -14.37 2.80 20.89
CA LEU A 98 -14.61 2.20 19.59
C LEU A 98 -13.47 2.57 18.63
N VAL A 99 -13.14 1.66 17.73
CA VAL A 99 -12.19 1.84 16.63
C VAL A 99 -12.97 2.34 15.42
N GLY A 100 -12.78 3.61 15.05
CA GLY A 100 -13.41 4.23 13.88
C GLY A 100 -12.52 4.23 12.65
N MET A 101 -13.05 4.74 11.54
CA MET A 101 -12.36 4.81 10.26
C MET A 101 -11.09 5.66 10.34
N ASN A 102 -11.10 6.71 11.16
CA ASN A 102 -9.92 7.54 11.39
C ASN A 102 -8.74 6.74 11.97
N GLN A 103 -8.98 5.81 12.90
CA GLN A 103 -7.93 4.98 13.46
C GLN A 103 -7.36 4.00 12.43
N PHE A 104 -8.20 3.47 11.53
CA PHE A 104 -7.74 2.67 10.41
C PHE A 104 -6.90 3.49 9.42
N GLU A 105 -7.28 4.72 9.12
CA GLU A 105 -6.50 5.62 8.28
C GLU A 105 -5.13 5.94 8.90
N LEU A 106 -5.08 6.23 10.21
CA LEU A 106 -3.82 6.45 10.94
C LEU A 106 -2.93 5.20 10.97
N ALA A 107 -3.53 4.02 11.16
CA ALA A 107 -2.83 2.75 11.15
C ALA A 107 -2.23 2.45 9.76
N LYS A 108 -3.03 2.66 8.71
CA LYS A 108 -2.61 2.49 7.32
C LYS A 108 -1.45 3.42 6.99
N ASP A 109 -1.59 4.71 7.33
CA ASP A 109 -0.53 5.70 7.15
C ASP A 109 0.77 5.27 7.84
N LYS A 110 0.67 4.79 9.10
CA LYS A 110 1.82 4.34 9.89
C LYS A 110 2.53 3.14 9.23
N ILE A 111 1.77 2.15 8.76
CA ILE A 111 2.33 0.93 8.16
C ILE A 111 2.98 1.26 6.80
N MET A 112 2.32 2.06 5.96
CA MET A 112 2.81 2.34 4.61
C MET A 112 3.96 3.35 4.58
N MET A 113 3.90 4.39 5.43
CA MET A 113 4.84 5.53 5.36
C MET A 113 5.72 5.66 6.59
N GLY A 114 5.44 4.92 7.66
CA GLY A 114 6.09 5.08 8.96
C GLY A 114 5.38 6.09 9.87
N ALA A 115 5.91 6.24 11.09
CA ALA A 115 5.34 7.11 12.09
C ALA A 115 5.43 8.60 11.72
N GLU A 116 4.48 9.38 12.22
CA GLU A 116 4.45 10.84 12.10
C GLU A 116 5.65 11.48 12.82
N ARG A 117 6.30 12.45 12.16
CA ARG A 117 7.48 13.13 12.71
C ARG A 117 7.11 14.45 13.37
N ARG A 118 6.44 14.38 14.53
CA ARG A 118 5.96 15.57 15.29
C ARG A 118 7.08 16.52 15.73
N SER A 119 8.29 16.02 15.92
CA SER A 119 9.45 16.83 16.33
C SER A 119 10.20 17.48 15.16
N MET A 120 9.83 17.19 13.91
CA MET A 120 10.50 17.76 12.75
C MET A 120 10.01 19.19 12.55
N VAL A 121 10.92 20.15 12.69
CA VAL A 121 10.65 21.55 12.39
C VAL A 121 11.00 21.81 10.93
N MET A 122 9.98 22.11 10.13
CA MET A 122 10.16 22.60 8.76
C MET A 122 10.00 24.12 8.75
N SER A 123 10.85 24.81 8.00
CA SER A 123 10.65 26.23 7.72
C SER A 123 9.35 26.45 6.93
N GLU A 124 8.78 27.64 7.01
CA GLU A 124 7.58 27.98 6.23
C GLU A 124 7.83 27.90 4.71
N ALA A 125 9.05 28.18 4.27
CA ALA A 125 9.45 28.01 2.87
C ALA A 125 9.42 26.54 2.44
N GLU A 126 9.96 25.63 3.26
CA GLU A 126 9.91 24.19 2.97
C GLU A 126 8.49 23.65 3.00
N LYS A 127 7.68 24.02 3.99
CA LYS A 127 6.26 23.62 4.06
C LYS A 127 5.49 24.09 2.83
N ARG A 128 5.71 25.34 2.40
CA ARG A 128 5.08 25.90 1.21
C ARG A 128 5.52 25.17 -0.04
N ASN A 129 6.81 24.85 -0.17
CA ASN A 129 7.31 24.06 -1.29
C ASN A 129 6.66 22.66 -1.31
N THR A 130 6.62 21.95 -0.18
CA THR A 130 5.92 20.67 -0.06
C THR A 130 4.45 20.78 -0.42
N ALA A 131 3.76 21.86 -0.01
CA ALA A 131 2.37 22.08 -0.37
C ALA A 131 2.17 22.22 -1.88
N TYR A 132 3.03 22.99 -2.57
CA TYR A 132 2.98 23.09 -4.03
C TYR A 132 3.32 21.78 -4.71
N HIS A 133 4.31 21.05 -4.20
CA HIS A 133 4.71 19.75 -4.72
C HIS A 133 3.55 18.75 -4.69
N GLU A 134 2.90 18.59 -3.53
CA GLU A 134 1.75 17.68 -3.40
C GLU A 134 0.53 18.17 -4.19
N ALA A 135 0.30 19.49 -4.25
CA ALA A 135 -0.74 20.05 -5.11
C ALA A 135 -0.49 19.74 -6.59
N GLY A 136 0.76 19.76 -7.04
CA GLY A 136 1.16 19.37 -8.40
C GLY A 136 0.76 17.94 -8.74
N HIS A 137 1.08 16.98 -7.87
CA HIS A 137 0.63 15.59 -8.02
C HIS A 137 -0.89 15.48 -8.07
N ALA A 138 -1.59 16.13 -7.14
CA ALA A 138 -3.04 16.03 -7.01
C ALA A 138 -3.78 16.63 -8.22
N ILE A 139 -3.39 17.83 -8.66
CA ILE A 139 -4.01 18.52 -9.80
C ILE A 139 -3.78 17.72 -11.08
N VAL A 140 -2.53 17.34 -11.35
CA VAL A 140 -2.20 16.60 -12.58
C VAL A 140 -2.89 15.24 -12.56
N GLY A 141 -2.78 14.48 -11.46
CA GLY A 141 -3.46 13.19 -11.34
C GLY A 141 -4.98 13.29 -11.52
N ARG A 142 -5.61 14.36 -11.02
CA ARG A 142 -7.06 14.58 -11.19
C ARG A 142 -7.48 14.93 -12.63
N LEU A 143 -6.59 15.53 -13.41
CA LEU A 143 -6.85 15.96 -14.79
C LEU A 143 -6.51 14.87 -15.82
N MET A 144 -5.63 13.93 -15.48
CA MET A 144 -5.27 12.85 -16.40
C MET A 144 -6.43 11.89 -16.66
N PRO A 145 -6.66 11.48 -17.91
CA PRO A 145 -7.89 10.77 -18.33
C PRO A 145 -8.04 9.35 -17.78
N GLU A 146 -6.93 8.66 -17.51
CA GLU A 146 -6.92 7.27 -17.00
C GLU A 146 -6.06 7.15 -15.74
N HIS A 147 -6.16 8.10 -14.82
CA HIS A 147 -5.50 8.03 -13.51
C HIS A 147 -6.48 7.59 -12.42
N ASP A 148 -5.98 6.93 -11.39
CA ASP A 148 -6.76 6.62 -10.20
C ASP A 148 -7.18 7.93 -9.48
N PRO A 149 -8.37 7.98 -8.86
CA PRO A 149 -8.84 9.18 -8.19
C PRO A 149 -7.97 9.56 -6.99
N VAL A 150 -7.77 10.87 -6.80
CA VAL A 150 -7.10 11.41 -5.60
C VAL A 150 -7.94 11.05 -4.37
N TYR A 151 -7.30 10.40 -3.40
CA TYR A 151 -7.93 9.98 -2.16
C TYR A 151 -7.58 10.90 -0.99
N LYS A 152 -6.30 11.26 -0.88
CA LYS A 152 -5.78 12.02 0.25
C LYS A 152 -4.56 12.82 -0.16
N VAL A 153 -4.48 14.05 0.32
CA VAL A 153 -3.31 14.93 0.17
C VAL A 153 -2.92 15.42 1.55
N SER A 154 -1.64 15.34 1.88
CA SER A 154 -1.12 15.75 3.19
C SER A 154 0.30 16.28 3.06
N ILE A 155 0.60 17.37 3.77
CA ILE A 155 1.95 17.92 3.94
C ILE A 155 2.56 17.56 5.31
N ILE A 156 1.91 16.63 6.03
CA ILE A 156 2.39 16.16 7.33
C ILE A 156 3.49 15.11 7.10
N PRO A 157 4.71 15.32 7.64
CA PRO A 157 5.83 14.43 7.40
C PRO A 157 5.67 13.09 8.12
N ARG A 158 5.92 11.99 7.39
CA ARG A 158 5.83 10.60 7.89
C ARG A 158 7.01 9.79 7.38
N GLY A 159 7.69 9.10 8.30
CA GLY A 159 8.91 8.34 7.98
C GLY A 159 9.92 9.15 7.15
N ARG A 160 10.12 8.75 5.89
CA ARG A 160 11.03 9.41 4.94
C ARG A 160 10.36 10.47 4.06
N ALA A 161 9.03 10.53 4.03
CA ALA A 161 8.27 11.47 3.19
C ALA A 161 7.97 12.77 3.94
N LEU A 162 8.07 13.91 3.24
CA LEU A 162 7.73 15.24 3.75
C LEU A 162 6.26 15.60 3.50
N GLY A 163 5.68 15.05 2.42
CA GLY A 163 4.29 15.13 2.04
C GLY A 163 3.88 13.85 1.30
N VAL A 164 2.59 13.70 1.04
CA VAL A 164 2.07 12.58 0.25
C VAL A 164 0.76 12.93 -0.44
N THR A 165 0.67 12.51 -1.70
CA THR A 165 -0.56 12.44 -2.48
C THR A 165 -0.87 10.98 -2.74
N MET A 166 -2.00 10.51 -2.22
CA MET A 166 -2.47 9.15 -2.36
C MET A 166 -3.59 9.07 -3.37
N PHE A 167 -3.51 8.05 -4.22
CA PHE A 167 -4.56 7.70 -5.16
C PHE A 167 -5.15 6.34 -4.76
N LEU A 168 -6.45 6.18 -4.93
CA LEU A 168 -7.16 4.97 -4.55
C LEU A 168 -7.71 4.27 -5.79
N PRO A 169 -7.13 3.14 -6.21
CA PRO A 169 -7.65 2.38 -7.35
C PRO A 169 -9.09 1.94 -7.12
N GLU A 170 -9.91 1.96 -8.17
CA GLU A 170 -11.28 1.45 -8.11
C GLU A 170 -11.33 -0.08 -8.23
N GLU A 171 -10.36 -0.67 -8.92
CA GLU A 171 -10.26 -2.08 -9.22
C GLU A 171 -8.79 -2.54 -9.23
N ASP A 172 -8.55 -3.83 -8.98
CA ASP A 172 -7.22 -4.43 -9.17
C ASP A 172 -7.05 -4.73 -10.67
N ARG A 173 -6.06 -4.09 -11.31
CA ARG A 173 -5.77 -4.27 -12.73
C ARG A 173 -4.62 -5.24 -12.93
N TYR A 174 -4.81 -6.22 -13.82
CA TYR A 174 -3.75 -7.16 -14.22
C TYR A 174 -2.88 -6.63 -15.35
N SER A 175 -3.43 -5.76 -16.19
CA SER A 175 -2.72 -5.10 -17.30
C SER A 175 -3.11 -3.62 -17.37
N HIS A 176 -2.19 -2.81 -17.88
CA HIS A 176 -2.38 -1.36 -17.96
C HIS A 176 -2.27 -0.90 -19.40
N SER A 177 -3.20 -0.02 -19.81
CA SER A 177 -3.13 0.63 -21.11
C SER A 177 -1.94 1.59 -21.15
N ARG A 178 -1.41 1.87 -22.34
CA ARG A 178 -0.43 2.95 -22.53
C ARG A 178 -0.95 4.28 -21.96
N ARG A 179 -2.23 4.60 -22.12
CA ARG A 179 -2.81 5.86 -21.62
C ARG A 179 -2.80 5.93 -20.10
N HIS A 180 -3.09 4.81 -19.42
CA HIS A 180 -3.00 4.71 -17.97
C HIS A 180 -1.56 4.88 -17.47
N ILE A 181 -0.60 4.19 -18.08
CA ILE A 181 0.82 4.32 -17.69
C ILE A 181 1.30 5.76 -17.91
N VAL A 182 0.99 6.38 -19.06
CA VAL A 182 1.30 7.80 -19.31
C VAL A 182 0.64 8.69 -18.25
N SER A 183 -0.61 8.43 -17.89
CA SER A 183 -1.30 9.18 -16.84
C SER A 183 -0.56 9.12 -15.50
N GLN A 184 -0.12 7.94 -15.09
CA GLN A 184 0.66 7.73 -13.85
C GLN A 184 2.03 8.41 -13.92
N ILE A 185 2.73 8.34 -15.07
CA ILE A 185 3.99 9.04 -15.26
C ILE A 185 3.79 10.55 -15.14
N THR A 186 2.77 11.11 -15.81
CA THR A 186 2.52 12.56 -15.79
C THR A 186 2.22 13.04 -14.37
N SER A 187 1.43 12.31 -13.59
CA SER A 187 1.17 12.68 -12.19
C SER A 187 2.42 12.64 -11.33
N LEU A 188 3.32 11.66 -11.50
CA LEU A 188 4.61 11.58 -10.79
C LEU A 188 5.53 12.77 -11.09
N PHE A 189 5.47 13.35 -12.29
CA PHE A 189 6.23 14.57 -12.60
C PHE A 189 5.52 15.86 -12.19
N GLY A 190 4.25 15.79 -11.77
CA GLY A 190 3.45 16.95 -11.37
C GLY A 190 4.08 17.75 -10.22
N GLY A 191 4.63 17.07 -9.21
CA GLY A 191 5.31 17.73 -8.10
C GLY A 191 6.53 18.53 -8.55
N ARG A 192 7.40 17.93 -9.38
CA ARG A 192 8.57 18.61 -9.95
C ARG A 192 8.20 19.86 -10.76
N VAL A 193 7.17 19.75 -11.61
CA VAL A 193 6.71 20.89 -12.43
C VAL A 193 6.16 22.01 -11.54
N ALA A 194 5.41 21.68 -10.50
CA ALA A 194 4.90 22.66 -9.55
C ALA A 194 6.02 23.40 -8.80
N GLU A 195 7.10 22.71 -8.42
CA GLU A 195 8.29 23.34 -7.85
C GLU A 195 8.93 24.31 -8.85
N GLU A 196 9.18 23.87 -10.08
CA GLU A 196 9.80 24.72 -11.12
C GLU A 196 8.96 25.97 -11.41
N MET A 197 7.62 25.85 -11.46
CA MET A 197 6.73 26.97 -11.70
C MET A 197 6.70 27.99 -10.56
N THR A 198 6.98 27.58 -9.33
CA THR A 198 6.84 28.43 -8.14
C THR A 198 8.18 28.96 -7.62
N LEU A 199 9.26 28.18 -7.75
CA LEU A 199 10.61 28.51 -7.31
C LEU A 199 11.57 28.85 -8.46
N GLY A 200 11.16 28.61 -9.71
CA GLY A 200 12.03 28.72 -10.89
C GLY A 200 12.97 27.52 -11.04
N LYS A 201 13.71 27.48 -12.17
CA LYS A 201 14.60 26.36 -12.52
C LYS A 201 15.72 26.11 -11.51
N GLU A 202 16.29 27.19 -10.96
CA GLU A 202 17.36 27.11 -9.96
C GLU A 202 16.84 26.72 -8.57
N GLY A 203 15.53 26.84 -8.33
CA GLY A 203 14.88 26.53 -7.05
C GLY A 203 14.38 25.09 -6.94
N ILE A 204 14.59 24.28 -7.97
CA ILE A 204 14.20 22.87 -8.05
C ILE A 204 14.93 22.06 -6.98
N THR A 205 14.19 21.27 -6.18
CA THR A 205 14.77 20.57 -5.01
C THR A 205 15.10 19.09 -5.29
N THR A 206 15.74 18.40 -4.36
CA THR A 206 15.96 16.94 -4.45
C THR A 206 14.73 16.11 -4.04
N GLY A 207 13.63 16.75 -3.59
CA GLY A 207 12.43 16.09 -3.08
C GLY A 207 11.77 15.13 -4.07
N ALA A 208 11.78 15.47 -5.37
CA ALA A 208 11.16 14.65 -6.42
C ALA A 208 11.95 13.36 -6.79
N SER A 209 13.06 13.06 -6.11
CA SER A 209 13.94 11.93 -6.48
C SER A 209 13.21 10.59 -6.46
N ASN A 210 12.34 10.38 -5.46
CA ASN A 210 11.57 9.14 -5.35
C ASN A 210 10.53 9.02 -6.47
N ASP A 211 9.91 10.12 -6.89
CA ASP A 211 8.90 10.12 -7.94
C ASP A 211 9.51 9.82 -9.30
N ILE A 212 10.71 10.36 -9.57
CA ILE A 212 11.50 10.05 -10.76
C ILE A 212 11.86 8.55 -10.78
N GLN A 213 12.33 7.99 -9.67
CA GLN A 213 12.64 6.56 -9.58
C GLN A 213 11.38 5.69 -9.78
N ARG A 214 10.23 6.10 -9.24
CA ARG A 214 8.95 5.39 -9.45
C ARG A 214 8.54 5.44 -10.92
N ALA A 215 8.68 6.58 -11.59
CA ALA A 215 8.35 6.72 -13.00
C ALA A 215 9.21 5.79 -13.87
N GLN A 216 10.50 5.62 -13.53
CA GLN A 216 11.40 4.70 -14.22
C GLN A 216 11.07 3.22 -14.01
N ARG A 217 10.42 2.86 -12.90
CA ARG A 217 10.02 1.48 -12.60
C ARG A 217 8.69 1.06 -13.23
N LEU A 218 7.95 2.00 -13.82
CA LEU A 218 6.69 1.66 -14.48
C LEU A 218 6.96 0.80 -15.73
N PRO A 219 6.04 -0.14 -16.08
CA PRO A 219 6.23 -1.03 -17.22
C PRO A 219 6.54 -0.26 -18.50
N ALA A 220 7.49 -0.79 -19.26
CA ALA A 220 7.92 -0.16 -20.49
C ALA A 220 6.77 -0.09 -21.50
N ILE A 221 6.61 1.08 -22.13
CA ILE A 221 5.60 1.34 -23.14
C ILE A 221 6.24 1.06 -24.50
N TRP A 222 6.37 -0.21 -24.89
CA TRP A 222 6.84 -0.59 -26.22
C TRP A 222 5.95 -1.67 -26.81
#